data_AF-A0A1V5DZV5-F1
#
_entry.id   AF-A0A1V5DZV5-F1
#
_cell.length_a   1.000
_cell.length_b   1.000
_cell.length_c   1.000
_cell.angle_alpha   90.00
_cell.angle_beta   90.00
_cell.angle_gamma   90.00
#
_symmetry.space_group_name_H-M   'P 1'
#
loop_
_entity.id
_entity.type
_entity.pdbx_description
1 polymer ?
#
loop_
_entity_poly.entity_id
_entity_poly.type
_entity_poly.pdbx_seq_one_letter_code
_entity_poly.pdbx_strand_id
1 'polypeptide(L)'
;MREPPTQALKRADLLVRTGEEKGENHGEDPGYRKNDPGSETASVYSLPVFRGTHEPRGLISRHGGQERDPRYLKGKRICAFAGIGAPERFRRTLESLGAEMAAFLSFPDHHRYSSFDLGVIEQAAKSAQAEMIVTTEKDEIKLRSLDSPAVPCFSLRIEMNIDPREDFERMILGMLRKNQAKV
;
A
#
# COMPACT_ATOMS: atom_id res chain seq x y z
N MET A 1 -5.61 -7.53 -17.31
CA MET A 1 -4.22 -7.32 -17.77
C MET A 1 -4.26 -6.29 -18.91
N ARG A 2 -3.55 -5.15 -18.79
CA ARG A 2 -3.64 -4.04 -19.76
C ARG A 2 -2.81 -4.27 -21.03
N GLU A 3 -1.68 -4.97 -20.90
CA GLU A 3 -0.80 -5.37 -22.00
C GLU A 3 -0.21 -6.78 -21.71
N PRO A 4 0.10 -7.59 -22.73
CA PRO A 4 0.79 -8.87 -22.54
C PRO A 4 2.22 -8.68 -22.00
N PRO A 5 2.70 -9.52 -21.05
CA PRO A 5 4.06 -9.43 -20.52
C PRO A 5 5.15 -9.52 -21.59
N THR A 6 4.94 -10.34 -22.62
CA THR A 6 5.88 -10.53 -23.74
C THR A 6 6.12 -9.28 -24.58
N GLN A 7 5.18 -8.33 -24.55
CA GLN A 7 5.32 -7.04 -25.22
C GLN A 7 5.85 -5.97 -24.26
N ALA A 8 5.32 -5.92 -23.04
CA ALA A 8 5.74 -4.96 -22.02
C ALA A 8 7.22 -5.14 -21.60
N LEU A 9 7.71 -6.38 -21.50
CA LEU A 9 9.07 -6.66 -21.06
C LEU A 9 10.14 -6.29 -22.10
N LYS A 10 9.81 -6.28 -23.40
CA LYS A 10 10.76 -5.89 -24.47
C LYS A 10 11.19 -4.43 -24.40
N ARG A 11 10.40 -3.58 -23.74
CA ARG A 11 10.57 -2.13 -23.60
C ARG A 11 10.89 -1.72 -22.17
N ALA A 12 11.11 -2.68 -21.29
CA ALA A 12 11.50 -2.44 -19.91
C ALA A 12 13.02 -2.51 -19.78
N ASP A 13 13.61 -1.58 -19.06
CA ASP A 13 15.04 -1.63 -18.70
C ASP A 13 15.29 -2.40 -17.40
N LEU A 14 14.25 -2.57 -16.58
CA LEU A 14 14.27 -3.28 -15.30
C LEU A 14 12.87 -3.77 -14.92
N LEU A 15 12.80 -4.69 -13.97
CA LEU A 15 11.55 -5.18 -13.38
C LEU A 15 11.51 -4.89 -11.87
N VAL A 16 10.41 -4.33 -11.38
CA VAL A 16 10.11 -4.27 -9.93
C VAL A 16 8.93 -5.20 -9.64
N ARG A 17 9.19 -6.28 -8.90
CA ARG A 17 8.16 -7.24 -8.50
C ARG A 17 7.47 -6.78 -7.23
N THR A 18 6.17 -6.54 -7.30
CA THR A 18 5.32 -6.18 -6.15
C THR A 18 4.26 -7.26 -5.92
N GLY A 19 3.81 -7.47 -4.67
CA GLY A 19 2.58 -8.23 -4.40
C GLY A 19 2.66 -9.56 -3.65
N GLU A 20 3.75 -9.87 -2.94
CA GLU A 20 3.82 -11.02 -2.03
C GLU A 20 4.32 -10.54 -0.66
N GLU A 21 3.45 -10.52 0.35
CA GLU A 21 3.84 -10.29 1.75
C GLU A 21 4.60 -11.52 2.28
N LYS A 22 5.66 -11.29 3.07
CA LYS A 22 6.37 -12.37 3.79
C LYS A 22 5.39 -12.97 4.81
N GLY A 23 4.81 -14.12 4.48
CA GLY A 23 3.79 -14.75 5.32
C GLY A 23 3.53 -16.22 5.04
N GLU A 24 4.49 -16.95 4.48
CA GLU A 24 4.46 -18.43 4.49
C GLU A 24 5.89 -18.94 4.75
N ASN A 25 6.07 -19.62 5.89
CA ASN A 25 7.30 -20.30 6.27
C ASN A 25 7.68 -21.32 5.20
N HIS A 26 8.59 -20.98 4.28
CA HIS A 26 9.46 -21.94 3.61
C HIS A 26 10.89 -21.43 3.76
N GLY A 27 11.73 -22.31 4.30
CA GLY A 27 13.09 -22.03 4.70
C GLY A 27 13.95 -21.46 3.58
N GLU A 28 15.02 -20.82 4.04
CA GLU A 28 16.15 -20.33 3.27
C GLU A 28 15.77 -19.19 2.30
N ASP A 29 16.43 -18.06 2.49
CA ASP A 29 16.68 -17.10 1.43
C ASP A 29 17.41 -17.86 0.29
N PRO A 30 16.90 -17.82 -0.95
CA PRO A 30 17.85 -17.50 -1.99
C PRO A 30 17.22 -16.65 -3.09
N GLY A 31 18.02 -15.75 -3.67
CA GLY A 31 17.76 -15.25 -5.00
C GLY A 31 17.41 -16.40 -5.95
N TYR A 32 16.44 -16.15 -6.83
CA TYR A 32 16.09 -17.03 -7.95
C TYR A 32 15.42 -18.38 -7.58
N ARG A 33 14.08 -18.43 -7.52
CA ARG A 33 13.33 -19.69 -7.63
C ARG A 33 13.06 -20.00 -9.11
N LYS A 34 13.69 -21.06 -9.62
CA LYS A 34 13.61 -21.56 -11.00
C LYS A 34 12.19 -21.79 -11.56
N ASN A 35 11.15 -21.90 -10.72
CA ASN A 35 9.81 -22.34 -11.13
C ASN A 35 8.69 -21.34 -10.75
N ASP A 36 9.01 -20.07 -10.55
CA ASP A 36 8.01 -19.01 -10.49
C ASP A 36 7.73 -18.54 -11.94
N PRO A 37 6.49 -18.60 -12.47
CA PRO A 37 6.21 -18.26 -13.86
C PRO A 37 6.58 -16.80 -14.23
N GLY A 38 6.71 -15.91 -13.23
CA GLY A 38 7.29 -14.56 -13.40
C GLY A 38 8.83 -14.51 -13.37
N SER A 39 9.48 -15.50 -12.78
CA SER A 39 10.95 -15.65 -12.72
C SER A 39 11.51 -16.25 -14.02
N GLU A 40 10.79 -17.19 -14.64
CA GLU A 40 11.19 -17.74 -15.94
C GLU A 40 11.20 -16.66 -17.02
N THR A 41 10.17 -15.80 -17.05
CA THR A 41 10.04 -14.72 -18.04
C THR A 41 11.09 -13.63 -17.87
N ALA A 42 11.46 -13.23 -16.65
CA ALA A 42 12.55 -12.26 -16.44
C ALA A 42 13.92 -12.80 -16.90
N SER A 43 14.16 -14.12 -16.77
CA SER A 43 15.40 -14.76 -17.25
C SER A 43 15.53 -14.72 -18.77
N VAL A 44 14.42 -14.84 -19.50
CA VAL A 44 14.38 -14.77 -20.98
C VAL A 44 14.79 -13.38 -21.48
N TYR A 45 14.52 -12.31 -20.71
CA TYR A 45 14.84 -10.94 -21.09
C TYR A 45 16.09 -10.39 -20.39
N SER A 46 16.76 -11.17 -19.52
CA SER A 46 17.96 -10.77 -18.78
C SER A 46 17.84 -9.41 -18.06
N LEU A 47 16.62 -9.06 -17.62
CA LEU A 47 16.37 -7.78 -16.98
C LEU A 47 16.77 -7.83 -15.50
N PRO A 48 17.41 -6.79 -14.96
CA PRO A 48 17.58 -6.64 -13.53
C PRO A 48 16.22 -6.66 -12.82
N VAL A 49 16.09 -7.47 -11.78
CA VAL A 49 14.85 -7.64 -11.01
C VAL A 49 15.06 -7.15 -9.58
N PHE A 50 14.18 -6.26 -9.14
CA PHE A 50 14.13 -5.76 -7.77
C PHE A 50 12.81 -6.14 -7.11
N ARG A 51 12.82 -6.27 -5.78
CA ARG A 51 11.60 -6.54 -5.03
C ARG A 51 11.05 -5.25 -4.43
N GLY A 52 9.81 -4.93 -4.76
CA GLY A 52 9.05 -3.83 -4.14
C GLY A 52 8.11 -4.38 -3.06
N THR A 53 8.24 -3.85 -1.85
CA THR A 53 7.40 -4.19 -0.69
C THR A 53 6.68 -2.94 -0.21
N HIS A 54 5.44 -3.10 0.27
CA HIS A 54 4.65 -2.01 0.85
C HIS A 54 4.76 -2.11 2.37
N GLU A 55 5.20 -1.04 3.01
CA GLU A 55 5.43 -1.01 4.45
C GLU A 55 4.59 0.10 5.10
N PRO A 56 3.79 -0.21 6.14
CA PRO A 56 3.17 0.81 6.96
C PRO A 56 4.24 1.62 7.68
N ARG A 57 4.20 2.95 7.53
CA ARG A 57 5.23 3.84 8.09
C ARG A 57 4.70 4.87 9.07
N GLY A 58 3.46 5.31 8.90
CA GLY A 58 2.88 6.32 9.78
C GLY A 58 1.37 6.17 9.90
N LEU A 59 0.84 6.67 10.99
CA LEU A 59 -0.58 6.83 11.24
C LEU A 59 -0.85 8.33 11.45
N ILE A 60 -1.44 8.99 10.46
CA ILE A 60 -1.59 10.44 10.42
C ILE A 60 -2.97 10.83 10.91
N SER A 61 -3.04 11.59 12.00
CA SER A 61 -4.29 12.12 12.53
C SER A 61 -4.89 13.13 11.56
N ARG A 62 -6.14 12.94 11.19
CA ARG A 62 -6.92 13.97 10.50
C ARG A 62 -7.14 15.20 11.38
N HIS A 63 -7.21 14.99 12.70
CA HIS A 63 -7.28 16.05 13.69
C HIS A 63 -5.87 16.58 13.99
N GLY A 64 -5.47 17.65 13.30
CA GLY A 64 -4.22 18.37 13.58
C GLY A 64 -2.95 17.79 12.96
N GLY A 65 -3.03 16.75 12.12
CA GLY A 65 -1.92 16.27 11.30
C GLY A 65 -0.81 15.53 12.06
N GLN A 66 -0.98 15.23 13.34
CA GLN A 66 0.01 14.53 14.13
C GLN A 66 0.25 13.11 13.57
N GLU A 67 1.51 12.78 13.33
CA GLU A 67 1.95 11.45 12.93
C GLU A 67 2.25 10.57 14.15
N ARG A 68 1.84 9.31 14.07
CA ARG A 68 2.12 8.26 15.06
C ARG A 68 2.72 7.04 14.39
N ASP A 69 3.45 6.25 15.18
CA ASP A 69 3.93 4.94 14.73
C ASP A 69 2.74 3.99 14.47
N PRO A 70 2.71 3.23 13.36
CA PRO A 70 1.64 2.28 13.05
C PRO A 70 1.37 1.24 14.14
N ARG A 71 2.36 0.91 14.99
CA ARG A 71 2.20 0.00 16.15
C ARG A 71 1.21 0.54 17.19
N TYR A 72 0.85 1.83 17.12
CA TYR A 72 -0.22 2.40 17.93
C TYR A 72 -1.57 1.68 17.73
N LEU A 73 -1.78 1.01 16.59
CA LEU A 73 -2.99 0.24 16.32
C LEU A 73 -3.07 -1.09 17.10
N LYS A 74 -1.97 -1.56 17.70
CA LYS A 74 -1.95 -2.86 18.37
C LYS A 74 -2.94 -2.91 19.54
N GLY A 75 -3.90 -3.84 19.47
CA GLY A 75 -4.97 -4.02 20.45
C GLY A 75 -6.02 -2.90 20.42
N LYS A 76 -6.00 -2.04 19.39
CA LYS A 76 -7.01 -0.99 19.21
C LYS A 76 -8.19 -1.51 18.44
N ARG A 77 -9.37 -1.25 18.96
CA ARG A 77 -10.64 -1.57 18.28
C ARG A 77 -10.94 -0.48 17.26
N ILE A 78 -10.87 -0.82 15.97
CA ILE A 78 -10.97 0.17 14.90
C ILE A 78 -12.17 -0.07 13.98
N CYS A 79 -12.72 1.03 13.47
CA CYS A 79 -13.53 1.03 12.25
C CYS A 79 -12.62 1.44 11.11
N ALA A 80 -12.58 0.69 10.01
CA ALA A 80 -11.76 1.05 8.86
C ALA A 80 -12.57 1.16 7.58
N PHE A 81 -12.11 1.97 6.65
CA PHE A 81 -12.72 2.04 5.32
C PHE A 81 -11.68 2.34 4.24
N ALA A 82 -11.97 1.91 3.01
CA ALA A 82 -11.13 2.20 1.86
C ALA A 82 -11.92 2.25 0.54
N GLY A 83 -11.54 3.19 -0.31
CA GLY A 83 -12.05 3.40 -1.68
C GLY A 83 -10.94 3.20 -2.71
N ILE A 84 -10.27 2.04 -2.61
CA ILE A 84 -9.12 1.63 -3.43
C ILE A 84 -9.42 0.32 -4.17
N GLY A 85 -8.65 -0.02 -5.21
CA GLY A 85 -8.87 -1.22 -6.02
C GLY A 85 -8.70 -2.58 -5.30
N ALA A 86 -8.11 -2.61 -4.10
CA ALA A 86 -7.94 -3.84 -3.30
C ALA A 86 -8.15 -3.57 -1.79
N PRO A 87 -9.38 -3.28 -1.35
CA PRO A 87 -9.68 -2.87 0.02
C PRO A 87 -9.36 -3.97 1.03
N GLU A 88 -9.53 -5.24 0.66
CA GLU A 88 -9.17 -6.39 1.51
C GLU A 88 -7.67 -6.54 1.79
N ARG A 89 -6.80 -5.95 0.97
CA ARG A 89 -5.37 -5.89 1.28
C ARG A 89 -5.12 -4.90 2.41
N PHE A 90 -5.76 -3.73 2.33
CA PHE A 90 -5.68 -2.71 3.38
C PHE A 90 -6.22 -3.23 4.71
N ARG A 91 -7.36 -3.94 4.70
CA ARG A 91 -7.89 -4.61 5.89
C ARG A 91 -6.85 -5.54 6.53
N ARG A 92 -6.24 -6.43 5.73
CA ARG A 92 -5.20 -7.36 6.20
C ARG A 92 -3.98 -6.66 6.75
N THR A 93 -3.54 -5.56 6.14
CA THR A 93 -2.44 -4.74 6.66
C THR A 93 -2.76 -4.16 8.04
N LEU A 94 -3.99 -3.71 8.29
CA LEU A 94 -4.39 -3.22 9.61
C LEU A 94 -4.43 -4.33 10.65
N GLU A 95 -4.97 -5.49 10.29
CA GLU A 95 -5.01 -6.68 11.15
C GLU A 95 -3.59 -7.18 11.47
N SER A 96 -2.66 -7.15 10.51
CA SER A 96 -1.25 -7.54 10.73
C SER A 96 -0.47 -6.58 11.63
N LEU A 97 -0.90 -5.31 11.73
CA LEU A 97 -0.43 -4.35 12.72
C LEU A 97 -1.01 -4.58 14.12
N GLY A 98 -1.90 -5.58 14.27
CA GLY A 98 -2.52 -5.97 15.53
C GLY A 98 -3.79 -5.18 15.85
N ALA A 99 -4.40 -4.50 14.88
CA ALA A 99 -5.68 -3.84 15.07
C ALA A 99 -6.82 -4.85 15.20
N GLU A 100 -7.78 -4.56 16.08
CA GLU A 100 -9.02 -5.33 16.20
C GLU A 100 -10.09 -4.71 15.29
N MET A 101 -10.43 -5.39 14.20
CA MET A 101 -11.37 -4.89 13.20
C MET A 101 -12.82 -4.96 13.70
N ALA A 102 -13.38 -3.85 14.16
CA ALA A 102 -14.75 -3.75 14.67
C ALA A 102 -15.78 -3.58 13.54
N ALA A 103 -15.42 -2.82 12.51
CA ALA A 103 -16.21 -2.65 11.30
C ALA A 103 -15.28 -2.32 10.12
N PHE A 104 -15.64 -2.79 8.93
CA PHE A 104 -14.90 -2.48 7.69
C PHE A 104 -15.87 -2.07 6.58
N LEU A 105 -15.69 -0.87 6.02
CA LEU A 105 -16.52 -0.35 4.93
C LEU A 105 -15.69 -0.26 3.64
N SER A 106 -16.08 -1.03 2.63
CA SER A 106 -15.48 -0.95 1.31
C SER A 106 -16.26 0.00 0.42
N PHE A 107 -15.57 0.93 -0.22
CA PHE A 107 -16.10 1.82 -1.24
C PHE A 107 -15.51 1.49 -2.62
N PRO A 108 -16.16 1.88 -3.74
CA PRO A 108 -15.59 1.72 -5.07
C PRO A 108 -14.20 2.36 -5.20
N ASP A 109 -13.35 1.84 -6.09
CA ASP A 109 -12.06 2.49 -6.35
C ASP A 109 -12.29 3.90 -6.87
N HIS A 110 -11.48 4.84 -6.41
CA HIS A 110 -11.63 6.27 -6.69
C HIS A 110 -12.95 6.89 -6.19
N HIS A 111 -13.63 6.28 -5.20
CA HIS A 111 -14.85 6.84 -4.60
C HIS A 111 -14.69 8.31 -4.20
N ARG A 112 -15.69 9.13 -4.51
CA ARG A 112 -15.79 10.54 -4.11
C ARG A 112 -16.67 10.62 -2.87
N TYR A 113 -16.05 10.83 -1.73
CA TYR A 113 -16.76 10.89 -0.45
C TYR A 113 -17.60 12.17 -0.34
N SER A 114 -18.77 12.00 0.24
CA SER A 114 -19.70 13.06 0.64
C SER A 114 -19.81 13.16 2.15
N SER A 115 -20.43 14.23 2.66
CA SER A 115 -20.75 14.34 4.09
C SER A 115 -21.68 13.21 4.56
N PHE A 116 -22.53 12.68 3.68
CA PHE A 116 -23.37 11.52 3.99
C PHE A 116 -22.51 10.26 4.22
N ASP A 117 -21.51 10.01 3.36
CA ASP A 117 -20.60 8.87 3.52
C ASP A 117 -19.85 8.95 4.86
N LEU A 118 -19.37 10.14 5.23
CA LEU A 118 -18.73 10.34 6.54
C LEU A 118 -19.69 10.08 7.69
N GLY A 119 -20.95 10.49 7.59
CA GLY A 119 -21.97 10.17 8.59
C GLY A 119 -22.20 8.66 8.72
N VAL A 120 -22.20 7.92 7.60
CA VAL A 120 -22.31 6.45 7.60
C VAL A 120 -21.09 5.80 8.27
N ILE A 121 -19.88 6.24 7.92
CA ILE A 121 -18.63 5.73 8.51
C ILE A 121 -18.60 6.01 10.02
N GLU A 122 -18.96 7.22 10.43
CA GLU A 122 -18.99 7.61 11.84
C GLU A 122 -20.05 6.83 12.62
N GLN A 123 -21.23 6.63 12.05
CA GLN A 123 -22.28 5.82 12.68
C GLN A 123 -21.85 4.36 12.83
N ALA A 124 -21.18 3.79 11.83
CA ALA A 124 -20.62 2.45 11.91
C ALA A 124 -19.56 2.35 13.02
N ALA A 125 -18.67 3.34 13.12
CA ALA A 125 -17.66 3.40 14.19
C ALA A 125 -18.29 3.46 15.58
N LYS A 126 -19.29 4.34 15.79
CA LYS A 126 -20.02 4.47 17.06
C LYS A 126 -20.75 3.18 17.41
N SER A 127 -21.47 2.59 16.46
CA SER A 127 -22.25 1.36 16.68
C SER A 127 -21.36 0.16 17.02
N ALA A 128 -20.17 0.09 16.42
CA ALA A 128 -19.19 -0.96 16.67
C ALA A 128 -18.31 -0.69 17.92
N GLN A 129 -18.52 0.45 18.60
CA GLN A 129 -17.70 0.92 19.72
C GLN A 129 -16.21 1.00 19.36
N ALA A 130 -15.91 1.47 18.15
CA ALA A 130 -14.53 1.67 17.71
C ALA A 130 -13.89 2.86 18.44
N GLU A 131 -12.63 2.71 18.85
CA GLU A 131 -11.82 3.77 19.43
C GLU A 131 -11.40 4.81 18.38
N MET A 132 -11.33 4.41 17.11
CA MET A 132 -10.94 5.29 16.00
C MET A 132 -11.42 4.77 14.65
N ILE A 133 -11.41 5.68 13.68
CA ILE A 133 -11.59 5.42 12.26
C ILE A 133 -10.21 5.39 11.59
N VAL A 134 -9.95 4.41 10.72
CA VAL A 134 -8.70 4.31 9.95
C VAL A 134 -8.98 4.17 8.46
N THR A 135 -8.33 4.98 7.63
CA THR A 135 -8.42 4.90 6.17
C THR A 135 -7.05 4.97 5.49
N THR A 136 -7.01 4.98 4.16
CA THR A 136 -5.77 5.12 3.39
C THR A 136 -5.42 6.59 3.19
N GLU A 137 -4.14 6.93 2.99
CA GLU A 137 -3.76 8.30 2.59
C GLU A 137 -4.42 8.73 1.26
N LYS A 138 -4.65 7.78 0.32
CA LYS A 138 -5.34 8.04 -0.95
C LYS A 138 -6.77 8.53 -0.73
N ASP A 139 -7.48 7.94 0.23
CA ASP A 139 -8.85 8.33 0.56
C ASP A 139 -8.89 9.61 1.41
N GLU A 140 -7.97 9.75 2.37
CA GLU A 140 -7.86 10.95 3.22
C GLU A 140 -7.72 12.24 2.40
N ILE A 141 -6.96 12.22 1.30
CA ILE A 141 -6.85 13.37 0.38
C ILE A 141 -8.22 13.84 -0.12
N LYS A 142 -9.13 12.90 -0.42
CA LYS A 142 -10.48 13.20 -0.92
C LYS A 142 -11.42 13.70 0.16
N LEU A 143 -11.10 13.40 1.42
CA LEU A 143 -11.89 13.82 2.57
C LEU A 143 -11.57 15.24 3.00
N ARG A 144 -10.38 15.81 2.68
CA ARG A 144 -9.88 17.10 3.21
C ARG A 144 -10.86 18.29 3.11
N SER A 145 -11.78 18.28 2.15
CA SER A 145 -12.80 19.33 1.98
C SER A 145 -14.07 19.13 2.83
N LEU A 146 -14.14 18.03 3.59
CA LEU A 146 -15.27 17.67 4.44
C LEU A 146 -14.92 17.87 5.92
N ASP A 147 -15.94 18.08 6.74
CA ASP A 147 -15.75 18.16 8.19
C ASP A 147 -15.15 16.87 8.76
N SER A 148 -14.38 17.00 9.84
CA SER A 148 -13.82 15.83 10.50
C SER A 148 -14.90 15.15 11.36
N PRO A 149 -14.97 13.80 11.37
CA PRO A 149 -15.89 13.08 12.24
C PRO A 149 -15.56 13.34 13.71
N ALA A 150 -16.52 13.16 14.63
CA ALA A 150 -16.24 13.33 16.06
C ALA A 150 -15.39 12.19 16.63
N VAL A 151 -15.48 11.00 16.02
CA VAL A 151 -14.60 9.86 16.33
C VAL A 151 -13.20 10.13 15.77
N PRO A 152 -12.11 9.92 16.54
CA PRO A 152 -10.75 10.12 16.06
C PRO A 152 -10.50 9.42 14.73
N CYS A 153 -10.11 10.17 13.71
CA CYS A 153 -9.87 9.64 12.36
C CYS A 153 -8.39 9.72 11.98
N PHE A 154 -7.86 8.63 11.44
CA PHE A 154 -6.47 8.50 11.02
C PHE A 154 -6.35 7.95 9.61
N SER A 155 -5.27 8.30 8.91
CA SER A 155 -4.86 7.65 7.67
C SER A 155 -3.57 6.86 7.85
N LEU A 156 -3.52 5.65 7.31
CA LEU A 156 -2.31 4.83 7.28
C LEU A 156 -1.45 5.25 6.10
N ARG A 157 -0.24 5.73 6.40
CA ARG A 157 0.82 5.97 5.42
C ARG A 157 1.52 4.67 5.10
N ILE A 158 1.59 4.36 3.81
CA ILE A 158 2.30 3.21 3.27
C ILE A 158 3.39 3.72 2.35
N GLU A 159 4.61 3.25 2.57
CA GLU A 159 5.73 3.53 1.68
C GLU A 159 6.12 2.29 0.89
N MET A 160 6.68 2.50 -0.30
CA MET A 160 7.28 1.42 -1.08
C MET A 160 8.76 1.34 -0.75
N ASN A 161 9.20 0.17 -0.28
CA ASN A 161 10.61 -0.15 -0.15
C ASN A 161 11.05 -1.06 -1.31
N ILE A 162 12.17 -0.72 -1.93
CA ILE A 162 12.77 -1.49 -3.04
C ILE A 162 14.07 -2.11 -2.55
N ASP A 163 14.26 -3.40 -2.79
CA ASP A 163 15.39 -4.19 -2.32
C ASP A 163 16.08 -4.95 -3.48
N PRO A 164 17.44 -4.94 -3.57
CA PRO A 164 18.37 -4.08 -2.80
C PRO A 164 18.31 -2.62 -3.27
N ARG A 165 18.12 -1.70 -2.31
CA ARG A 165 17.90 -0.26 -2.58
C ARG A 165 19.08 0.39 -3.32
N GLU A 166 20.30 0.15 -2.86
CA GLU A 166 21.49 0.82 -3.39
C GLU A 166 21.73 0.48 -4.86
N ASP A 167 21.52 -0.77 -5.24
CA ASP A 167 21.69 -1.21 -6.63
C ASP A 167 20.57 -0.68 -7.52
N PHE A 168 19.34 -0.62 -7.01
CA PHE A 168 18.23 0.03 -7.71
C PHE A 168 18.54 1.50 -8.01
N GLU A 169 18.95 2.26 -6.98
CA GLU A 169 19.29 3.68 -7.10
C GLU A 169 20.47 3.90 -8.06
N ARG A 170 21.55 3.12 -7.92
CA ARG A 170 22.71 3.16 -8.82
C ARG A 170 22.29 2.97 -10.27
N MET A 171 21.39 2.03 -10.52
CA MET A 171 20.94 1.70 -11.87
C MET A 171 20.06 2.80 -12.46
N ILE A 172 19.09 3.32 -11.69
CA ILE A 172 18.25 4.47 -12.11
C ILE A 172 19.11 5.69 -12.44
N LEU A 173 20.06 6.03 -11.57
CA LEU A 173 20.97 7.16 -11.81
C LEU A 173 21.84 6.95 -13.06
N GLY A 174 22.29 5.71 -13.30
CA GLY A 174 23.02 5.35 -14.51
C GLY A 174 22.20 5.54 -15.78
N MET A 175 20.91 5.19 -15.75
CA MET A 175 19.98 5.39 -16.88
C MET A 175 19.73 6.87 -17.17
N LEU A 176 19.50 7.68 -16.13
CA LEU A 176 19.27 9.12 -16.27
C LEU A 176 20.46 9.83 -16.93
N ARG A 177 21.69 9.49 -16.54
CA ARG A 177 22.92 10.06 -17.12
C ARG A 177 23.09 9.69 -18.60
N LYS A 178 22.80 8.44 -18.98
CA LYS A 178 22.89 7.99 -20.38
C LYS A 178 21.88 8.67 -21.29
N ASN A 179 20.70 9.02 -20.77
CA ASN A 179 19.66 9.72 -21.54
C ASN A 179 19.95 11.22 -21.69
N GLN A 180 20.64 11.86 -20.74
CA GLN A 180 21.07 13.25 -20.87
C GLN A 180 22.23 13.45 -21.86
N ALA A 181 23.09 12.44 -22.04
CA ALA A 181 24.19 12.49 -23.00
C ALA A 181 23.78 12.24 -24.47
N LYS A 182 22.48 11.99 -24.73
CA LYS A 182 21.91 11.73 -26.07
C LYS A 182 21.09 12.90 -26.62
N VAL A 183 21.08 14.06 -25.94
CA VAL A 183 20.37 15.29 -26.33
C VAL A 183 21.37 16.31 -26.87
#